data_AF-A0A526YG91-F1
#
_entry.id   AF-A0A526YG91-F1
#
_cell.length_a   1.000
_cell.length_b   1.000
_cell.length_c   1.000
_cell.angle_alpha   90.00
_cell.angle_beta   90.00
_cell.angle_gamma   90.00
#
_symmetry.space_group_name_H-M   'P 1'
#
loop_
_entity.id
_entity.type
_entity.pdbx_description
1 polymer ?
#
loop_
_entity_poly.entity_id
_entity_poly.type
_entity_poly.pdbx_seq_one_letter_code
_entity_poly.pdbx_strand_id
1 'polypeptide(L)' 'SLDFASVPGLSNELKQKMLARQPRSIADAQRMEGMTPAALAIIVAHVRSAEAAARRNVA' A
#
# COMPACT_ATOMS: atom_id res chain seq x y z
N SER A 1 -11.06 -4.46 -1.74
CA SER A 1 -9.93 -4.05 -0.88
C SER A 1 -8.69 -3.93 -1.75
N LEU A 2 -7.71 -3.11 -1.35
CA LEU A 2 -6.40 -3.08 -1.99
C LEU A 2 -5.60 -4.31 -1.55
N ASP A 3 -5.04 -5.05 -2.52
CA ASP A 3 -4.17 -6.19 -2.25
C ASP A 3 -2.72 -5.71 -2.06
N PHE A 4 -2.31 -5.56 -0.80
CA PHE A 4 -0.93 -5.20 -0.48
C PHE A 4 0.06 -6.37 -0.63
N ALA A 5 -0.41 -7.62 -0.76
CA ALA A 5 0.46 -8.79 -0.89
C ALA A 5 1.22 -8.82 -2.22
N SER A 6 0.58 -8.32 -3.27
CA SER A 6 1.12 -8.30 -4.64
C SER A 6 1.94 -7.04 -4.98
N VAL A 7 2.12 -6.11 -4.03
CA VAL A 7 2.83 -4.85 -4.28
C VAL A 7 4.30 -5.10 -4.64
N PRO A 8 4.74 -4.76 -5.86
CA PRO A 8 6.14 -4.90 -6.26
C PRO A 8 7.02 -3.92 -5.47
N GLY A 9 8.22 -4.37 -5.08
CA GLY A 9 9.19 -3.55 -4.35
C GLY A 9 8.91 -3.36 -2.85
N LEU A 10 7.76 -3.80 -2.34
CA LEU A 10 7.51 -3.87 -0.90
C LEU A 10 8.13 -5.14 -0.31
N SER A 11 8.78 -5.04 0.85
CA SER A 11 9.37 -6.22 1.52
C SER A 11 8.28 -7.19 1.99
N ASN A 12 8.63 -8.48 2.10
CA ASN A 12 7.69 -9.50 2.59
C ASN A 12 7.20 -9.20 4.01
N GLU A 13 8.08 -8.68 4.88
CA GLU A 13 7.70 -8.28 6.24
C GLU A 13 6.66 -7.16 6.22
N LEU A 14 6.86 -6.11 5.41
CA LEU A 14 5.90 -5.02 5.32
C LEU A 14 4.59 -5.45 4.68
N LYS A 15 4.62 -6.35 3.69
CA LYS A 15 3.40 -6.96 3.12
C LYS A 15 2.59 -7.69 4.20
N GLN A 16 3.24 -8.52 5.01
CA GLN A 16 2.59 -9.24 6.10
C GLN A 16 2.04 -8.28 7.16
N LYS A 17 2.83 -7.29 7.59
CA LYS A 17 2.39 -6.26 8.55
C LYS A 17 1.20 -5.45 8.02
N MET A 18 1.18 -5.10 6.74
CA MET A 18 0.08 -4.40 6.08
C MET A 18 -1.20 -5.23 6.07
N LEU A 19 -1.10 -6.51 5.72
CA LEU A 19 -2.25 -7.44 5.72
C LEU A 19 -2.82 -7.64 7.13
N ALA A 20 -1.96 -7.73 8.13
CA ALA A 20 -2.37 -7.94 9.52
C ALA A 20 -2.95 -6.67 10.16
N ARG A 21 -2.32 -5.51 9.97
CA ARG A 21 -2.73 -4.25 10.61
C ARG A 21 -3.85 -3.52 9.86
N GLN A 22 -3.93 -3.69 8.54
CA GLN A 22 -4.88 -2.98 7.66
C GLN A 22 -5.02 -1.49 8.01
N PRO A 23 -3.92 -0.72 7.95
CA PRO A 23 -3.95 0.68 8.33
C PRO A 23 -4.95 1.48 7.48
N ARG A 24 -5.66 2.39 8.14
CA ARG A 24 -6.77 3.14 7.52
C ARG A 24 -6.33 4.43 6.83
N SER A 25 -5.06 4.80 6.96
CA SER A 25 -4.49 5.98 6.34
C SER A 25 -2.98 5.85 6.16
N ILE A 26 -2.40 6.69 5.30
CA ILE A 26 -0.95 6.79 5.13
C ILE A 26 -0.26 7.17 6.45
N ALA A 27 -0.86 8.05 7.25
CA ALA A 27 -0.32 8.44 8.55
C ALA A 27 -0.35 7.29 9.60
N ASP A 28 -1.27 6.34 9.45
CA ASP A 28 -1.29 5.12 10.27
C ASP A 28 -0.23 4.11 9.78
N ALA A 29 -0.11 3.94 8.45
CA ALA A 29 0.93 3.10 7.85
C ALA A 29 2.35 3.60 8.16
N GLN A 30 2.57 4.91 8.18
CA GLN A 30 3.86 5.53 8.52
C GLN A 30 4.32 5.19 9.94
N ARG A 31 3.39 4.96 10.88
CA ARG A 31 3.69 4.60 12.27
C ARG A 31 3.92 3.10 12.45
N MET A 32 3.91 2.31 11.38
CA MET A 32 4.23 0.89 11.44
C MET A 32 5.73 0.69 11.61
N GLU A 33 6.10 -0.22 12.50
CA GLU A 33 7.49 -0.61 12.70
C GLU A 33 8.11 -1.13 11.40
N GLY A 34 9.31 -0.65 11.07
CA GLY A 34 10.03 -1.02 9.85
C GLY A 34 9.57 -0.27 8.61
N MET A 35 8.54 0.58 8.71
CA MET A 35 8.12 1.43 7.59
C MET A 35 9.19 2.46 7.26
N THR A 36 9.49 2.62 5.97
CA THR A 36 10.46 3.61 5.48
C THR A 36 9.78 4.58 4.51
N PRO A 37 10.35 5.78 4.27
CA PRO A 37 9.81 6.70 3.26
C PRO A 37 9.69 6.06 1.86
N ALA A 38 10.65 5.21 1.47
CA ALA A 38 10.62 4.50 0.19
C ALA A 38 9.45 3.49 0.12
N ALA A 39 9.24 2.71 1.18
CA ALA A 39 8.10 1.79 1.24
C ALA A 39 6.75 2.53 1.21
N LEU A 40 6.66 3.66 1.91
CA LEU A 40 5.47 4.52 1.90
C LEU A 40 5.18 5.05 0.49
N ALA A 41 6.22 5.48 -0.24
CA ALA A 41 6.09 5.94 -1.62
C ALA A 41 5.58 4.84 -2.56
N ILE A 42 6.06 3.61 -2.41
CA ILE A 42 5.58 2.44 -3.17
C ILE A 42 4.10 2.19 -2.90
N ILE A 43 3.69 2.22 -1.62
CA ILE A 43 2.28 2.04 -1.22
C ILE A 43 1.39 3.12 -1.86
N VAL A 44 1.79 4.39 -1.76
CA VAL A 44 1.04 5.52 -2.35
C VAL A 44 0.92 5.34 -3.87
N ALA A 45 2.02 5.02 -4.56
CA ALA A 45 2.01 4.79 -5.99
C ALA A 45 1.05 3.65 -6.39
N HIS A 46 1.05 2.56 -5.63
CA HIS A 46 0.14 1.42 -5.85
C HIS A 46 -1.34 1.83 -5.70
N VAL A 47 -1.68 2.56 -4.64
CA VAL A 47 -3.06 3.07 -4.41
C VAL A 47 -3.51 3.95 -5.58
N ARG A 48 -2.68 4.91 -6.00
CA ARG A 48 -3.04 5.82 -7.11
C ARG A 48 -3.19 5.08 -8.45
N SER A 49 -2.38 4.04 -8.68
CA SER A 49 -2.51 3.19 -9.86
C SER A 49 -3.83 2.42 -9.87
N ALA A 50 -4.21 1.83 -8.73
CA ALA A 50 -5.49 1.13 -8.57
C ALA A 50 -6.69 2.08 -8.78
N GLU A 51 -6.64 3.29 -8.22
CA GLU A 51 -7.68 4.32 -8.43
C GLU A 51 -7.78 4.75 -9.90
N ALA A 52 -6.64 4.90 -10.60
CA ALA A 52 -6.64 5.22 -12.02
C ALA A 52 -7.23 4.06 -12.85
N ALA A 53 -6.92 2.82 -12.52
CA ALA A 53 -7.50 1.64 -13.17
C ALA A 53 -9.01 1.54 -12.94
N ALA A 54 -9.47 1.76 -11.71
CA ALA A 54 -10.88 1.77 -11.38
C ALA A 54 -11.64 2.84 -12.18
N ARG A 55 -11.07 4.06 -12.29
CA ARG A 55 -11.67 5.15 -13.10
C ARG A 55 -11.79 4.80 -14.58
N ARG A 56 -10.82 4.08 -15.16
CA ARG A 56 -10.89 3.64 -16.57
C ARG A 56 -11.99 2.61 -16.81
N ASN A 57 -12.33 1.80 -15.82
CA ASN A 57 -13.35 0.75 -15.96
C ASN A 57 -14.79 1.27 -15.81
N VAL A 58 -14.96 2.52 -15.37
CA VAL A 58 -16.28 3.18 -15.18
C VAL A 58 -16.67 4.04 -16.40
N ALA A 59 -15.70 4.35 -17.28
CA ALA A 59 -15.93 5.05 -18.54
C ALA A 59 -16.19 4.07 -19.69
#